data_AF-A0A3N5WL60-F1
#
_entry.id   AF-A0A3N5WL60-F1
#
_cell.length_a   1.000
_cell.length_b   1.000
_cell.length_c   1.000
_cell.angle_alpha   90.00
_cell.angle_beta   90.00
_cell.angle_gamma   90.00
#
_symmetry.space_group_name_H-M   'P 1'
#
loop_
_entity.id
_entity.type
_entity.pdbx_description
1 polymer ?
#
loop_
_entity_poly.entity_id
_entity_poly.type
_entity_poly.pdbx_seq_one_letter_code
_entity_poly.pdbx_strand_id
1 'polypeptide(L)'
;MAAKRGSCVLQSALVVIALSLPDLPAHAKYGGGAGEPNDPYLIYTAEQINAIGVEPNDWGGHFKLMADIDLGIYTGTTFNIIGQGWNADGAPRPFRGVFDGNDHTISHFTWTSTGKVCVGLFGFVGDPNAQIKNLRLVDVSVDGGNGHSIGALVGTLANGTIVNCRATGNVNGEMYVGGLIGDHSGRLVNCHTDGVVRGTTWIGGLIGYSGHGSITACYSNSSVTGSTWVGGLAGYINGEHTTSCYATGSVAGVNHVGGLA
;
A
#
# COMPACT_ATOMS: atom_id res chain seq x y z
N MET A 1 17.91 37.19 73.08
CA MET A 1 17.37 35.84 72.86
C MET A 1 16.68 35.82 71.49
N ALA A 2 17.24 35.05 70.56
CA ALA A 2 16.72 34.56 69.27
C ALA A 2 15.85 35.46 68.36
N ALA A 3 16.42 35.77 67.19
CA ALA A 3 15.72 36.26 66.00
C ALA A 3 14.85 35.16 65.35
N LYS A 4 13.67 35.52 64.83
CA LYS A 4 12.92 34.70 63.87
C LYS A 4 12.83 35.45 62.54
N ARG A 5 13.59 34.97 61.55
CA ARG A 5 13.49 35.37 60.14
C ARG A 5 12.27 34.69 59.53
N GLY A 6 11.33 35.47 58.99
CA GLY A 6 10.24 34.96 58.18
C GLY A 6 10.74 34.61 56.77
N SER A 7 10.70 33.34 56.41
CA SER A 7 11.01 32.86 55.06
C SER A 7 9.81 33.11 54.13
N CYS A 8 9.98 34.03 53.18
CA CYS A 8 9.05 34.24 52.06
C CYS A 8 9.26 33.09 51.07
N VAL A 9 8.27 32.21 50.94
CA VAL A 9 8.29 31.11 49.96
C VAL A 9 7.63 31.62 48.68
N LEU A 10 8.41 31.74 47.61
CA LEU A 10 7.95 32.07 46.27
C LEU A 10 7.17 30.87 45.72
N GLN A 11 5.85 31.00 45.58
CA GLN A 11 5.00 29.95 45.03
C GLN A 11 5.02 30.05 43.50
N SER A 12 5.86 29.26 42.87
CA SER A 12 5.93 29.12 41.41
C SER A 12 4.63 28.51 40.89
N ALA A 13 3.79 29.31 40.24
CA ALA A 13 2.58 28.82 39.58
C ALA A 13 2.96 28.08 38.28
N LEU A 14 2.85 26.75 38.31
CA LEU A 14 2.96 25.90 37.13
C LEU A 14 1.67 26.07 36.30
N VAL A 15 1.75 26.81 35.18
CA VAL A 15 0.63 26.90 34.23
C VAL A 15 0.61 25.60 33.42
N VAL A 16 -0.26 24.66 33.83
CA VAL A 16 -0.56 23.48 33.03
C VAL A 16 -1.54 23.91 31.94
N ILE A 17 -1.03 24.12 30.72
CA ILE A 17 -1.89 24.25 29.53
C ILE A 17 -2.45 22.85 29.28
N ALA A 18 -3.65 22.59 29.78
CA ALA A 18 -4.42 21.42 29.39
C ALA A 18 -4.81 21.61 27.91
N LEU A 19 -4.08 20.96 27.01
CA LEU A 19 -4.59 20.70 25.67
C LEU A 19 -5.87 19.88 25.83
N SER A 20 -7.03 20.51 25.61
CA SER A 20 -8.29 19.78 25.51
C SER A 20 -8.22 18.93 24.25
N LEU A 21 -7.89 17.65 24.40
CA LEU A 21 -8.14 16.66 23.35
C LEU A 21 -9.66 16.68 23.10
N PRO A 22 -10.11 16.80 21.84
CA PRO A 22 -11.53 16.66 21.55
C PRO A 22 -11.99 15.28 22.06
N ASP A 23 -13.10 15.26 22.80
CA ASP A 23 -13.72 14.02 23.28
C ASP A 23 -14.01 13.14 22.06
N LEU A 24 -13.18 12.12 21.86
CA LEU A 24 -13.46 11.07 20.89
C LEU A 24 -14.77 10.40 21.34
N PRO A 25 -15.78 10.28 20.47
CA PRO A 25 -16.99 9.56 20.82
C PRO A 25 -16.60 8.16 21.29
N ALA A 26 -17.17 7.74 22.41
CA ALA A 26 -16.90 6.45 23.01
C ALA A 26 -17.02 5.34 21.96
N HIS A 27 -15.90 4.64 21.73
CA HIS A 27 -15.78 3.42 20.94
C HIS A 27 -15.76 3.55 19.40
N ALA A 28 -15.05 4.55 18.85
CA ALA A 28 -14.62 4.47 17.46
C ALA A 28 -13.73 3.22 17.23
N LYS A 29 -14.07 2.39 16.23
CA LYS A 29 -13.31 1.16 15.87
C LYS A 29 -11.86 1.45 15.47
N TYR A 30 -11.66 2.59 14.80
CA TYR A 30 -10.35 3.16 14.44
C TYR A 30 -10.18 4.51 15.14
N GLY A 31 -9.68 5.54 14.45
CA GLY A 31 -9.56 6.91 14.98
C GLY A 31 -10.84 7.75 14.90
N GLY A 32 -11.94 7.19 14.38
CA GLY A 32 -13.21 7.89 14.15
C GLY A 32 -13.89 7.48 12.85
N GLY A 33 -15.08 8.02 12.61
CA GLY A 33 -15.89 7.80 11.42
C GLY A 33 -16.64 6.47 11.38
N ALA A 34 -17.67 6.39 10.53
CA ALA A 34 -18.52 5.23 10.33
C ALA A 34 -18.14 4.37 9.10
N GLY A 35 -17.14 4.78 8.32
CA GLY A 35 -16.74 4.09 7.09
C GLY A 35 -17.61 4.44 5.88
N GLU A 36 -18.38 5.53 5.97
CA GLU A 36 -19.27 6.03 4.93
C GLU A 36 -18.55 7.05 4.02
N PRO A 37 -19.04 7.32 2.79
CA PRO A 37 -18.39 8.25 1.87
C PRO A 37 -18.08 9.65 2.43
N ASN A 38 -18.99 10.18 3.26
CA ASN A 38 -18.86 11.50 3.91
C ASN A 38 -18.39 11.41 5.37
N ASP A 39 -18.20 10.20 5.89
CA ASP A 39 -17.74 9.93 7.25
C ASP A 39 -16.81 8.70 7.26
N PRO A 40 -15.64 8.80 6.60
CA PRO A 40 -14.74 7.67 6.42
C PRO A 40 -14.09 7.29 7.75
N TYR A 41 -13.69 6.03 7.88
CA TYR A 41 -12.82 5.59 8.96
C TYR A 41 -11.49 6.36 8.93
N LEU A 42 -11.17 6.99 10.05
CA LEU A 42 -9.96 7.79 10.21
C LEU A 42 -8.81 6.95 10.75
N ILE A 43 -7.67 6.97 10.06
CA ILE A 43 -6.50 6.13 10.37
C ILE A 43 -5.31 7.01 10.72
N TYR A 44 -4.80 6.87 11.94
CA TYR A 44 -3.71 7.66 12.53
C TYR A 44 -2.48 6.83 12.89
N THR A 45 -2.60 5.50 13.07
CA THR A 45 -1.50 4.67 13.57
C THR A 45 -1.28 3.39 12.78
N ALA A 46 -0.10 2.80 12.96
CA ALA A 46 0.31 1.52 12.37
C ALA A 46 -0.62 0.37 12.81
N GLU A 47 -1.05 0.38 14.06
CA GLU A 47 -1.97 -0.61 14.61
C GLU A 47 -3.34 -0.53 13.97
N GLN A 48 -3.83 0.68 13.68
CA GLN A 48 -5.14 0.88 13.06
C GLN A 48 -5.15 0.38 11.61
N ILE A 49 -4.11 0.66 10.82
CA ILE A 49 -4.02 0.10 9.45
C ILE A 49 -3.85 -1.42 9.47
N ASN A 50 -3.04 -1.95 10.40
CA ASN A 50 -2.89 -3.39 10.57
C ASN A 50 -4.19 -4.08 11.00
N ALA A 51 -5.04 -3.39 11.79
CA ALA A 51 -6.35 -3.89 12.18
C ALA A 51 -7.32 -4.00 11.00
N ILE A 52 -7.19 -3.17 9.95
CA ILE A 52 -8.01 -3.30 8.73
C ILE A 52 -7.84 -4.70 8.12
N GLY A 53 -6.62 -5.26 8.13
CA GLY A 53 -6.33 -6.58 7.56
C GLY A 53 -7.05 -7.75 8.24
N VAL A 54 -7.53 -7.58 9.48
CA VAL A 54 -8.30 -8.60 10.21
C VAL A 54 -9.79 -8.26 10.33
N GLU A 55 -10.22 -7.15 9.73
CA GLU A 55 -11.60 -6.66 9.77
C GLU A 55 -12.26 -6.64 8.39
N PRO A 56 -12.42 -7.81 7.75
CA PRO A 56 -12.84 -7.90 6.36
C PRO A 56 -14.31 -7.56 6.10
N ASN A 57 -15.10 -7.30 7.15
CA ASN A 57 -16.43 -6.70 7.03
C ASN A 57 -16.35 -5.21 6.68
N ASP A 58 -15.23 -4.55 6.99
CA ASP A 58 -15.03 -3.13 6.74
C ASP A 58 -14.42 -2.89 5.36
N TRP A 59 -13.98 -3.93 4.64
CA TRP A 59 -13.33 -3.80 3.33
C TRP A 59 -14.21 -3.24 2.21
N GLY A 60 -15.51 -3.01 2.47
CA GLY A 60 -16.39 -2.23 1.60
C GLY A 60 -16.52 -0.75 1.97
N GLY A 61 -15.96 -0.33 3.10
CA GLY A 61 -16.07 1.03 3.63
C GLY A 61 -15.03 2.00 3.06
N HIS A 62 -15.12 3.24 3.52
CA HIS A 62 -14.22 4.33 3.17
C HIS A 62 -13.22 4.57 4.29
N PHE A 63 -11.94 4.62 3.95
CA PHE A 63 -10.82 4.84 4.85
C PHE A 63 -10.06 6.09 4.41
N LYS A 64 -9.58 6.87 5.38
CA LYS A 64 -8.76 8.04 5.14
C LYS A 64 -7.58 8.09 6.11
N LEU A 65 -6.37 8.20 5.58
CA LEU A 65 -5.20 8.48 6.41
C LEU A 65 -5.25 9.91 6.93
N MET A 66 -4.90 10.07 8.20
CA MET A 66 -4.86 11.34 8.92
C MET A 66 -3.45 11.69 9.41
N ALA A 67 -2.49 10.79 9.19
CA ALA A 67 -1.09 10.95 9.52
C ALA A 67 -0.23 10.09 8.58
N ASP A 68 1.06 10.41 8.50
CA ASP A 68 2.03 9.47 7.96
C ASP A 68 2.19 8.29 8.93
N ILE A 69 2.27 7.08 8.39
CA ILE A 69 2.24 5.83 9.15
C ILE A 69 3.54 5.07 8.94
N ASP A 70 4.23 4.72 10.02
CA ASP A 70 5.40 3.86 9.96
C ASP A 70 5.05 2.42 10.33
N LEU A 71 5.22 1.48 9.39
CA LEU A 71 4.96 0.05 9.59
C LEU A 71 6.18 -0.73 10.09
N GLY A 72 7.29 -0.07 10.42
CA GLY A 72 8.53 -0.72 10.87
C GLY A 72 8.39 -1.59 12.14
N ILE A 73 7.29 -1.44 12.90
CA ILE A 73 6.97 -2.34 14.02
C ILE A 73 6.57 -3.76 13.57
N TYR A 74 6.17 -3.91 12.30
CA TYR A 74 5.81 -5.19 11.70
C TYR A 74 6.98 -5.73 10.86
N THR A 75 7.29 -7.01 11.05
CA THR A 75 8.37 -7.71 10.35
C THR A 75 7.88 -9.06 9.84
N GLY A 76 8.58 -9.62 8.84
CA GLY A 76 8.27 -10.94 8.29
C GLY A 76 6.83 -11.02 7.78
N THR A 77 5.97 -11.73 8.51
CA THR A 77 4.54 -11.92 8.17
C THR A 77 3.57 -11.32 9.19
N THR A 78 4.04 -10.46 10.08
CA THR A 78 3.23 -9.96 11.22
C THR A 78 2.23 -8.85 10.86
N PHE A 79 2.36 -8.24 9.67
CA PHE A 79 1.35 -7.34 9.13
C PHE A 79 0.16 -8.10 8.54
N ASN A 80 -1.07 -7.71 8.83
CA ASN A 80 -2.24 -8.34 8.25
C ASN A 80 -2.55 -7.68 6.89
N ILE A 81 -2.24 -8.39 5.81
CA ILE A 81 -2.52 -7.92 4.45
C ILE A 81 -4.02 -7.69 4.26
N ILE A 82 -4.37 -6.52 3.73
CA ILE A 82 -5.77 -6.15 3.44
C ILE A 82 -6.24 -6.89 2.19
N GLY A 83 -7.46 -7.42 2.16
CA GLY A 83 -7.97 -8.14 0.99
C GLY A 83 -7.41 -9.57 0.83
N GLN A 84 -6.88 -10.19 1.88
CA GLN A 84 -6.47 -11.61 1.90
C GLN A 84 -7.48 -12.55 2.61
N GLY A 85 -8.76 -12.17 2.63
CA GLY A 85 -9.82 -12.91 3.32
C GLY A 85 -10.50 -13.95 2.44
N TRP A 86 -11.30 -14.81 3.07
CA TRP A 86 -12.14 -15.80 2.40
C TRP A 86 -13.59 -15.66 2.87
N ASN A 87 -14.52 -15.87 1.95
CA ASN A 87 -15.94 -16.00 2.24
C ASN A 87 -16.24 -17.42 2.75
N ALA A 88 -17.42 -17.62 3.34
CA ALA A 88 -17.85 -18.92 3.85
C ALA A 88 -17.99 -20.01 2.76
N ASP A 89 -18.23 -19.59 1.51
CA ASP A 89 -18.28 -20.45 0.32
C ASP A 89 -16.89 -20.79 -0.25
N GLY A 90 -15.81 -20.32 0.39
CA GLY A 90 -14.43 -20.54 -0.05
C GLY A 90 -14.01 -19.61 -1.19
N ALA A 91 -14.82 -18.64 -1.60
CA ALA A 91 -14.41 -17.63 -2.56
C ALA A 91 -13.47 -16.59 -1.89
N PRO A 92 -12.49 -16.04 -2.63
CA PRO A 92 -11.67 -14.93 -2.13
C PRO A 92 -12.55 -13.72 -1.79
N ARG A 93 -12.26 -13.06 -0.67
CA ARG A 93 -12.91 -11.81 -0.28
C ARG A 93 -11.98 -10.62 -0.59
N PRO A 94 -12.23 -9.88 -1.68
CA PRO A 94 -11.39 -8.73 -2.04
C PRO A 94 -11.64 -7.53 -1.14
N PHE A 95 -10.71 -6.57 -1.20
CA PHE A 95 -11.01 -5.18 -0.88
C PHE A 95 -11.93 -4.56 -1.94
N ARG A 96 -12.98 -3.86 -1.50
CA ARG A 96 -14.05 -3.31 -2.34
C ARG A 96 -14.31 -1.82 -2.12
N GLY A 97 -13.77 -1.27 -1.04
CA GLY A 97 -14.04 0.09 -0.57
C GLY A 97 -13.11 1.14 -1.16
N VAL A 98 -13.02 2.27 -0.46
CA VAL A 98 -12.14 3.39 -0.83
C VAL A 98 -11.06 3.55 0.22
N PHE A 99 -9.80 3.51 -0.18
CA PHE A 99 -8.67 3.87 0.66
C PHE A 99 -8.04 5.17 0.14
N ASP A 100 -8.28 6.27 0.85
CA ASP A 100 -7.70 7.57 0.54
C ASP A 100 -6.47 7.79 1.43
N GLY A 101 -5.29 7.72 0.83
CA GLY A 101 -4.05 8.07 1.49
C GLY A 101 -4.01 9.55 1.89
N ASN A 102 -4.88 10.41 1.35
CA ASN A 102 -4.97 11.83 1.69
C ASN A 102 -3.60 12.52 1.65
N ASP A 103 -2.79 12.16 0.66
CA ASP A 103 -1.42 12.64 0.48
C ASP A 103 -0.45 12.31 1.63
N HIS A 104 -0.76 11.31 2.44
CA HIS A 104 0.13 10.76 3.45
C HIS A 104 1.00 9.61 2.94
N THR A 105 2.03 9.34 3.72
CA THR A 105 3.00 8.27 3.49
C THR A 105 2.72 7.08 4.40
N ILE A 106 2.91 5.87 3.88
CA ILE A 106 3.12 4.66 4.67
C ILE A 106 4.55 4.20 4.43
N SER A 107 5.38 4.14 5.46
CA SER A 107 6.79 3.73 5.37
C SER A 107 7.03 2.32 5.89
N HIS A 108 8.14 1.72 5.45
CA HIS A 108 8.69 0.46 5.97
C HIS A 108 7.73 -0.74 5.95
N PHE A 109 6.80 -0.77 4.99
CA PHE A 109 6.00 -1.98 4.76
C PHE A 109 6.93 -3.14 4.37
N THR A 110 7.03 -4.12 5.26
CA THR A 110 7.88 -5.31 5.07
C THR A 110 7.02 -6.56 5.01
N TRP A 111 7.30 -7.41 4.03
CA TRP A 111 6.71 -8.73 3.94
C TRP A 111 7.73 -9.75 3.45
N THR A 112 7.81 -10.91 4.12
CA THR A 112 8.63 -12.04 3.66
C THR A 112 7.77 -13.30 3.60
N SER A 113 7.84 -13.97 2.45
CA SER A 113 6.89 -15.01 2.06
C SER A 113 6.93 -16.29 2.88
N THR A 114 5.78 -16.97 2.86
CA THR A 114 5.54 -18.34 3.32
C THR A 114 4.93 -19.20 2.19
N GLY A 115 5.12 -18.83 0.91
CA GLY A 115 4.48 -19.48 -0.25
C GLY A 115 3.07 -18.99 -0.57
N LYS A 116 2.69 -17.78 -0.15
CA LYS A 116 1.38 -17.18 -0.45
C LYS A 116 1.30 -16.67 -1.90
N VAL A 117 0.06 -16.61 -2.41
CA VAL A 117 -0.31 -15.98 -3.68
C VAL A 117 -0.97 -14.63 -3.37
N CYS A 118 -0.65 -13.59 -4.14
CA CYS A 118 -1.13 -12.21 -4.01
C CYS A 118 -0.58 -11.44 -2.79
N VAL A 119 0.59 -10.81 -2.94
CA VAL A 119 1.22 -10.02 -1.87
C VAL A 119 1.30 -8.55 -2.26
N GLY A 120 0.90 -7.69 -1.32
CA GLY A 120 1.06 -6.24 -1.30
C GLY A 120 0.44 -5.69 -0.01
N LEU A 121 0.45 -4.38 0.20
CA LEU A 121 -0.32 -3.78 1.29
C LEU A 121 -1.80 -4.22 1.21
N PHE A 122 -2.29 -4.32 -0.03
CA PHE A 122 -3.51 -5.01 -0.40
C PHE A 122 -3.18 -6.28 -1.20
N GLY A 123 -3.65 -7.44 -0.77
CA GLY A 123 -3.47 -8.70 -1.49
C GLY A 123 -4.34 -8.74 -2.74
N PHE A 124 -5.65 -8.57 -2.57
CA PHE A 124 -6.62 -8.67 -3.66
C PHE A 124 -7.64 -7.52 -3.62
N VAL A 125 -7.77 -6.81 -4.74
CA VAL A 125 -8.76 -5.76 -5.00
C VAL A 125 -9.60 -6.19 -6.20
N GLY A 126 -10.92 -6.23 -6.06
CA GLY A 126 -11.78 -6.95 -7.01
C GLY A 126 -13.13 -6.32 -7.34
N ASP A 127 -13.48 -5.17 -6.76
CA ASP A 127 -14.73 -4.47 -7.05
C ASP A 127 -14.52 -3.32 -8.04
N PRO A 128 -15.40 -3.11 -9.05
CA PRO A 128 -15.32 -1.98 -9.96
C PRO A 128 -15.33 -0.60 -9.29
N ASN A 129 -15.95 -0.49 -8.11
CA ASN A 129 -16.02 0.75 -7.34
C ASN A 129 -14.86 0.92 -6.35
N ALA A 130 -14.03 -0.11 -6.17
CA ALA A 130 -12.89 -0.05 -5.27
C ALA A 130 -11.92 1.03 -5.74
N GLN A 131 -11.41 1.82 -4.80
CA GLN A 131 -10.45 2.88 -5.07
C GLN A 131 -9.32 2.88 -4.05
N ILE A 132 -8.07 2.95 -4.53
CA ILE A 132 -6.91 3.26 -3.70
C ILE A 132 -6.26 4.52 -4.28
N LYS A 133 -6.17 5.59 -3.50
CA LYS A 133 -5.74 6.89 -4.04
C LYS A 133 -4.85 7.71 -3.12
N ASN A 134 -4.09 8.62 -3.71
CA ASN A 134 -3.31 9.66 -3.02
C ASN A 134 -2.40 9.10 -1.91
N LEU A 135 -1.70 8.01 -2.20
CA LEU A 135 -0.93 7.25 -1.22
C LEU A 135 0.52 7.09 -1.66
N ARG A 136 1.45 7.25 -0.72
CA ARG A 136 2.88 7.07 -0.96
C ARG A 136 3.39 5.94 -0.09
N LEU A 137 3.85 4.85 -0.70
CA LEU A 137 4.61 3.83 0.00
C LEU A 137 6.09 4.18 -0.09
N VAL A 138 6.79 4.20 1.04
CA VAL A 138 8.22 4.55 1.11
C VAL A 138 8.98 3.42 1.80
N ASP A 139 10.15 3.08 1.26
CA ASP A 139 11.05 2.08 1.83
C ASP A 139 10.38 0.71 2.04
N VAL A 140 9.63 0.27 1.03
CA VAL A 140 8.98 -1.04 1.00
C VAL A 140 10.04 -2.14 0.85
N SER A 141 9.84 -3.26 1.54
CA SER A 141 10.65 -4.47 1.38
C SER A 141 9.74 -5.70 1.32
N VAL A 142 9.31 -6.06 0.11
CA VAL A 142 8.48 -7.24 -0.14
C VAL A 142 9.33 -8.33 -0.80
N ASP A 143 9.37 -9.49 -0.17
CA ASP A 143 9.92 -10.72 -0.73
C ASP A 143 8.83 -11.79 -0.75
N GLY A 144 8.25 -11.99 -1.94
CA GLY A 144 7.24 -12.98 -2.25
C GLY A 144 7.76 -14.41 -2.34
N GLY A 145 9.08 -14.65 -2.31
CA GLY A 145 9.66 -15.99 -2.52
C GLY A 145 9.12 -16.64 -3.80
N ASN A 146 8.63 -17.87 -3.70
CA ASN A 146 7.96 -18.60 -4.79
C ASN A 146 6.49 -18.18 -5.01
N GLY A 147 6.13 -17.00 -4.49
CA GLY A 147 4.79 -16.43 -4.59
C GLY A 147 4.53 -15.84 -5.97
N HIS A 148 3.25 -15.77 -6.30
CA HIS A 148 2.75 -15.19 -7.54
C HIS A 148 1.97 -13.91 -7.24
N SER A 149 1.93 -12.97 -8.18
CA SER A 149 1.19 -11.70 -8.08
C SER A 149 1.68 -10.84 -6.91
N ILE A 150 2.88 -10.30 -7.07
CA ILE A 150 3.58 -9.56 -6.03
C ILE A 150 3.70 -8.09 -6.44
N GLY A 151 3.22 -7.20 -5.59
CA GLY A 151 3.36 -5.75 -5.73
C GLY A 151 3.60 -5.07 -4.39
N ALA A 152 4.19 -3.88 -4.40
CA ALA A 152 4.32 -3.11 -3.15
C ALA A 152 2.93 -2.71 -2.61
N LEU A 153 2.05 -2.24 -3.49
CA LEU A 153 0.72 -1.75 -3.11
C LEU A 153 -0.34 -2.84 -3.26
N VAL A 154 -0.41 -3.49 -4.42
CA VAL A 154 -1.44 -4.50 -4.72
C VAL A 154 -0.84 -5.78 -5.29
N GLY A 155 -1.22 -6.94 -4.74
CA GLY A 155 -0.89 -8.22 -5.36
C GLY A 155 -1.66 -8.41 -6.67
N THR A 156 -2.99 -8.47 -6.58
CA THR A 156 -3.90 -8.56 -7.73
C THR A 156 -4.97 -7.47 -7.71
N LEU A 157 -5.04 -6.69 -8.79
CA LEU A 157 -6.11 -5.74 -9.08
C LEU A 157 -7.00 -6.32 -10.18
N ALA A 158 -8.03 -7.10 -9.83
CA ALA A 158 -8.94 -7.66 -10.83
C ALA A 158 -9.93 -6.61 -11.38
N ASN A 159 -10.35 -5.65 -10.54
CA ASN A 159 -11.18 -4.50 -10.91
C ASN A 159 -10.89 -3.34 -9.95
N GLY A 160 -11.40 -2.15 -10.28
CA GLY A 160 -11.27 -0.95 -9.47
C GLY A 160 -10.27 0.06 -10.04
N THR A 161 -10.02 1.13 -9.29
CA THR A 161 -9.12 2.21 -9.69
C THR A 161 -8.00 2.39 -8.67
N ILE A 162 -6.77 2.53 -9.16
CA ILE A 162 -5.64 3.06 -8.39
C ILE A 162 -5.20 4.38 -9.02
N VAL A 163 -5.12 5.44 -8.22
CA VAL A 163 -4.82 6.79 -8.74
C VAL A 163 -3.93 7.61 -7.81
N ASN A 164 -2.94 8.32 -8.37
CA ASN A 164 -2.02 9.17 -7.61
C ASN A 164 -1.27 8.39 -6.51
N CYS A 165 -0.90 7.15 -6.80
CA CYS A 165 -0.16 6.30 -5.87
C CYS A 165 1.28 6.10 -6.33
N ARG A 166 2.21 6.07 -5.36
CA ARG A 166 3.61 5.76 -5.65
C ARG A 166 4.21 4.79 -4.64
N ALA A 167 5.23 4.05 -5.05
CA ALA A 167 5.99 3.19 -4.15
C ALA A 167 7.49 3.32 -4.37
N THR A 168 8.26 3.34 -3.28
CA THR A 168 9.71 3.14 -3.31
C THR A 168 10.13 1.90 -2.55
N GLY A 169 11.25 1.30 -2.95
CA GLY A 169 11.85 0.15 -2.26
C GLY A 169 12.00 -1.10 -3.13
N ASN A 170 12.07 -2.27 -2.48
CA ASN A 170 12.38 -3.53 -3.11
C ASN A 170 11.16 -4.45 -3.17
N VAL A 171 10.90 -5.02 -4.35
CA VAL A 171 9.88 -6.05 -4.56
C VAL A 171 10.53 -7.25 -5.25
N ASN A 172 10.50 -8.41 -4.60
CA ASN A 172 11.03 -9.66 -5.12
C ASN A 172 9.92 -10.72 -5.14
N GLY A 173 9.91 -11.63 -6.12
CA GLY A 173 8.97 -12.74 -6.22
C GLY A 173 9.31 -13.68 -7.38
N GLU A 174 8.44 -14.65 -7.69
CA GLU A 174 8.70 -15.59 -8.80
C GLU A 174 7.99 -15.17 -10.09
N MET A 175 6.67 -14.95 -10.01
CA MET A 175 5.82 -14.70 -11.18
C MET A 175 4.88 -13.52 -10.96
N TYR A 176 4.63 -12.73 -12.01
CA TYR A 176 3.79 -11.53 -11.97
C TYR A 176 4.27 -10.55 -10.89
N VAL A 177 5.50 -10.06 -11.05
CA VAL A 177 6.11 -9.16 -10.06
C VAL A 177 6.15 -7.75 -10.63
N GLY A 178 5.43 -6.84 -9.98
CA GLY A 178 5.44 -5.43 -10.31
C GLY A 178 5.93 -4.57 -9.15
N GLY A 179 6.57 -3.44 -9.44
CA GLY A 179 6.95 -2.51 -8.37
C GLY A 179 5.75 -1.96 -7.59
N LEU A 180 4.57 -1.86 -8.22
CA LEU A 180 3.34 -1.40 -7.57
C LEU A 180 2.26 -2.48 -7.55
N ILE A 181 2.03 -3.15 -8.68
CA ILE A 181 0.95 -4.14 -8.87
C ILE A 181 1.49 -5.42 -9.49
N GLY A 182 1.19 -6.59 -8.92
CA GLY A 182 1.58 -7.86 -9.54
C GLY A 182 0.77 -8.19 -10.80
N ASP A 183 -0.53 -8.39 -10.63
CA ASP A 183 -1.49 -8.72 -11.70
C ASP A 183 -2.57 -7.63 -11.81
N HIS A 184 -2.75 -7.09 -13.01
CA HIS A 184 -3.53 -5.89 -13.28
C HIS A 184 -4.61 -6.11 -14.36
N SER A 185 -5.87 -5.86 -13.99
CA SER A 185 -7.03 -5.82 -14.89
C SER A 185 -7.96 -4.61 -14.64
N GLY A 186 -7.60 -3.72 -13.69
CA GLY A 186 -8.35 -2.51 -13.36
C GLY A 186 -7.90 -1.26 -14.12
N ARG A 187 -8.09 -0.09 -13.50
CA ARG A 187 -7.66 1.21 -14.01
C ARG A 187 -6.53 1.79 -13.17
N LEU A 188 -5.39 2.07 -13.80
CA LEU A 188 -4.23 2.69 -13.17
C LEU A 188 -3.95 4.07 -13.77
N VAL A 189 -3.89 5.11 -12.92
CA VAL A 189 -3.72 6.49 -13.37
C VAL A 189 -2.73 7.26 -12.50
N ASN A 190 -1.77 7.96 -13.13
CA ASN A 190 -0.83 8.84 -12.44
C ASN A 190 -0.07 8.12 -11.29
N CYS A 191 0.42 6.92 -11.59
CA CYS A 191 1.13 6.08 -10.63
C CYS A 191 2.58 5.86 -11.04
N HIS A 192 3.46 5.74 -10.05
CA HIS A 192 4.86 5.49 -10.34
C HIS A 192 5.61 4.72 -9.27
N THR A 193 6.75 4.16 -9.68
CA THR A 193 7.64 3.38 -8.83
C THR A 193 9.08 3.83 -8.98
N ASP A 194 9.82 3.73 -7.87
CA ASP A 194 11.25 3.95 -7.84
C ASP A 194 11.92 2.95 -6.87
N GLY A 195 12.71 2.04 -7.40
CA GLY A 195 13.34 1.01 -6.58
C GLY A 195 13.87 -0.17 -7.37
N VAL A 196 13.74 -1.36 -6.81
CA VAL A 196 14.24 -2.58 -7.43
C VAL A 196 13.17 -3.65 -7.48
N VAL A 197 12.93 -4.18 -8.68
CA VAL A 197 11.97 -5.26 -8.92
C VAL A 197 12.72 -6.48 -9.45
N ARG A 198 12.56 -7.63 -8.79
CA ARG A 198 13.18 -8.89 -9.20
C ARG A 198 12.18 -10.03 -9.28
N GLY A 199 12.35 -10.90 -10.27
CA GLY A 199 11.72 -12.22 -10.25
C GLY A 199 12.11 -13.11 -11.41
N THR A 200 11.23 -14.01 -11.82
CA THR A 200 11.52 -14.98 -12.88
C THR A 200 10.73 -14.69 -14.16
N THR A 201 9.40 -14.60 -14.08
CA THR A 201 8.52 -14.47 -15.26
C THR A 201 7.48 -13.36 -15.09
N TRP A 202 7.29 -12.53 -16.13
CA TRP A 202 6.39 -11.36 -16.12
C TRP A 202 6.76 -10.35 -15.04
N ILE A 203 7.89 -9.70 -15.25
CA ILE A 203 8.48 -8.78 -14.30
C ILE A 203 8.44 -7.37 -14.91
N GLY A 204 7.78 -6.45 -14.21
CA GLY A 204 7.70 -5.06 -14.65
C GLY A 204 8.03 -4.06 -13.57
N GLY A 205 8.63 -2.94 -13.95
CA GLY A 205 9.01 -1.92 -12.96
C GLY A 205 7.81 -1.30 -12.24
N LEU A 206 6.62 -1.27 -12.87
CA LEU A 206 5.35 -0.84 -12.28
C LEU A 206 4.35 -2.00 -12.12
N ILE A 207 4.13 -2.78 -13.18
CA ILE A 207 3.12 -3.86 -13.24
C ILE A 207 3.79 -5.18 -13.65
N GLY A 208 3.52 -6.31 -12.98
CA GLY A 208 4.01 -7.61 -13.45
C GLY A 208 3.35 -8.03 -14.78
N TYR A 209 2.04 -8.21 -14.76
CA TYR A 209 1.22 -8.56 -15.92
C TYR A 209 -0.04 -7.69 -15.99
N SER A 210 -0.35 -7.17 -17.17
CA SER A 210 -1.59 -6.43 -17.43
C SER A 210 -2.45 -7.17 -18.45
N GLY A 211 -3.57 -7.74 -17.99
CA GLY A 211 -4.52 -8.48 -18.83
C GLY A 211 -5.41 -7.55 -19.64
N HIS A 212 -6.43 -6.96 -19.01
CA HIS A 212 -7.44 -6.15 -19.71
C HIS A 212 -7.63 -4.73 -19.12
N GLY A 213 -6.70 -4.32 -18.26
CA GLY A 213 -6.76 -3.01 -17.60
C GLY A 213 -6.28 -1.85 -18.48
N SER A 214 -6.52 -0.62 -18.00
CA SER A 214 -6.01 0.62 -18.62
C SER A 214 -4.92 1.25 -17.77
N ILE A 215 -3.89 1.77 -18.42
CA ILE A 215 -2.71 2.38 -17.79
C ILE A 215 -2.51 3.76 -18.41
N THR A 216 -2.62 4.82 -17.60
CA THR A 216 -2.56 6.19 -18.10
C THR A 216 -1.65 7.05 -17.24
N ALA A 217 -0.74 7.79 -17.87
CA ALA A 217 0.16 8.74 -17.19
C ALA A 217 1.01 8.08 -16.08
N CYS A 218 1.44 6.84 -16.28
CA CYS A 218 2.19 6.09 -15.28
C CYS A 218 3.65 5.89 -15.70
N TYR A 219 4.56 5.77 -14.74
CA TYR A 219 5.96 5.55 -15.07
C TYR A 219 6.71 4.71 -14.04
N SER A 220 7.87 4.20 -14.44
CA SER A 220 8.77 3.45 -13.56
C SER A 220 10.20 3.93 -13.74
N ASN A 221 10.84 4.28 -12.63
CA ASN A 221 12.28 4.50 -12.55
C ASN A 221 13.00 3.28 -11.97
N SER A 222 12.26 2.22 -11.64
CA SER A 222 12.80 1.03 -11.00
C SER A 222 13.75 0.26 -11.88
N SER A 223 14.84 -0.23 -11.30
CA SER A 223 15.66 -1.27 -11.92
C SER A 223 14.91 -2.61 -11.89
N VAL A 224 14.85 -3.29 -13.04
CA VAL A 224 14.08 -4.52 -13.22
C VAL A 224 15.02 -5.65 -13.62
N THR A 225 14.97 -6.77 -12.90
CA THR A 225 15.73 -7.98 -13.23
C THR A 225 14.80 -9.18 -13.27
N GLY A 226 14.79 -9.91 -14.38
CA GLY A 226 13.97 -11.12 -14.53
C GLY A 226 14.60 -12.15 -15.46
N SER A 227 13.90 -13.25 -15.72
CA SER A 227 14.33 -14.24 -16.73
C SER A 227 13.57 -14.07 -18.04
N THR A 228 12.23 -14.11 -18.00
CA THR A 228 11.37 -14.10 -19.19
C THR A 228 10.26 -13.05 -19.05
N TRP A 229 9.96 -12.31 -20.13
CA TRP A 229 8.93 -11.25 -20.14
C TRP A 229 9.25 -10.17 -19.12
N VAL A 230 10.30 -9.39 -19.41
CA VAL A 230 10.83 -8.37 -18.50
C VAL A 230 10.71 -7.01 -19.16
N GLY A 231 9.94 -6.11 -18.56
CA GLY A 231 9.73 -4.76 -19.08
C GLY A 231 10.00 -3.66 -18.06
N GLY A 232 10.42 -2.49 -18.52
CA GLY A 232 10.69 -1.36 -17.63
C GLY A 232 9.44 -0.81 -16.94
N LEU A 233 8.29 -0.82 -17.63
CA LEU A 233 6.99 -0.45 -17.07
C LEU A 233 6.18 -1.69 -16.68
N ALA A 234 5.98 -2.63 -17.61
CA ALA A 234 5.20 -3.84 -17.38
C ALA A 234 5.88 -5.08 -17.93
N GLY A 235 5.76 -6.26 -17.32
CA GLY A 235 6.35 -7.48 -17.88
C GLY A 235 5.63 -7.99 -19.14
N TYR A 236 4.32 -7.77 -19.22
CA TYR A 236 3.51 -8.01 -20.42
C TYR A 236 2.22 -7.18 -20.36
N ILE A 237 1.78 -6.69 -21.51
CA ILE A 237 0.53 -5.93 -21.66
C ILE A 237 -0.29 -6.60 -22.76
N ASN A 238 -1.42 -7.20 -22.38
CA ASN A 238 -2.36 -7.85 -23.30
C ASN A 238 -3.48 -6.90 -23.79
N GLY A 239 -3.63 -5.72 -23.16
CA GLY A 239 -4.70 -4.77 -23.42
C GLY A 239 -4.30 -3.56 -24.28
N GLU A 240 -5.29 -2.88 -24.85
CA GLU A 240 -5.07 -1.84 -25.87
C GLU A 240 -4.91 -0.41 -25.32
N HIS A 241 -4.98 -0.21 -24.00
CA HIS A 241 -5.08 1.14 -23.41
C HIS A 241 -3.92 1.47 -22.47
N THR A 242 -2.73 1.62 -23.05
CA THR A 242 -1.55 2.22 -22.38
C THR A 242 -1.21 3.55 -23.02
N THR A 243 -1.35 4.65 -22.28
CA THR A 243 -1.14 6.01 -22.81
C THR A 243 -0.32 6.89 -21.88
N SER A 244 0.55 7.73 -22.46
CA SER A 244 1.40 8.67 -21.71
C SER A 244 2.27 8.00 -20.62
N CYS A 245 2.74 6.78 -20.88
CA CYS A 245 3.55 6.03 -19.94
C CYS A 245 5.00 5.93 -20.41
N TYR A 246 5.94 5.86 -19.47
CA TYR A 246 7.36 5.73 -19.77
C TYR A 246 8.09 4.92 -18.69
N ALA A 247 9.28 4.42 -19.02
CA ALA A 247 10.17 3.80 -18.06
C ALA A 247 11.60 4.29 -18.30
N THR A 248 12.34 4.53 -17.21
CA THR A 248 13.73 5.03 -17.28
C THR A 248 14.74 4.13 -16.56
N GLY A 249 14.27 3.21 -15.72
CA GLY A 249 15.13 2.28 -15.00
C GLY A 249 15.77 1.23 -15.91
N SER A 250 16.89 0.66 -15.46
CA SER A 250 17.59 -0.39 -16.19
C SER A 250 16.78 -1.69 -16.20
N VAL A 251 16.71 -2.36 -17.35
CA VAL A 251 16.02 -3.64 -17.50
C VAL A 251 17.03 -4.72 -17.89
N ALA A 252 17.05 -5.83 -17.15
CA ALA A 252 17.90 -6.99 -17.41
C ALA A 252 17.05 -8.27 -17.43
N GLY A 253 17.20 -9.08 -18.48
CA GLY A 253 16.60 -10.41 -18.53
C GLY A 253 17.19 -11.28 -19.64
N VAL A 254 16.64 -12.48 -19.80
CA VAL A 254 17.16 -13.51 -20.73
C VAL A 254 16.33 -13.58 -22.01
N ASN A 255 14.99 -13.65 -21.88
CA ASN A 255 14.06 -13.84 -22.98
C ASN A 255 12.95 -12.78 -22.94
N HIS A 256 12.62 -12.19 -24.10
CA HIS A 256 11.58 -11.15 -24.23
C HIS A 256 11.77 -9.99 -23.24
N VAL A 257 12.78 -9.16 -23.52
CA VAL A 257 13.15 -8.02 -22.67
C VAL A 257 12.85 -6.73 -23.43
N GLY A 258 12.02 -5.87 -22.84
CA GLY A 258 11.60 -4.60 -23.41
C GLY A 258 11.90 -3.42 -22.49
N GLY A 259 12.18 -2.25 -23.08
CA GLY A 259 12.35 -1.03 -22.30
C GLY A 259 11.05 -0.56 -21.65
N LEU A 260 9.89 -0.84 -22.26
CA LEU A 260 8.57 -0.48 -21.75
C LEU A 260 7.79 -1.73 -21.31
N ALA A 261 7.56 -2.67 -22.23
CA ALA A 261 6.93 -3.97 -21.99
C ALA A 261 7.54 -5.06 -22.86
#